data_AF-A0A356EVT3-F1
#
_entry.id   AF-A0A356EVT3-F1
#
_cell.length_a   1.000
_cell.length_b   1.000
_cell.length_c   1.000
_cell.angle_alpha   90.00
_cell.angle_beta   90.00
_cell.angle_gamma   90.00
#
_symmetry.space_group_name_H-M   'P 1'
#
loop_
_entity.id
_entity.type
_entity.pdbx_description
1 polymer ?
#
loop_
_entity_poly.entity_id
_entity_poly.type
_entity_poly.pdbx_seq_one_letter_code
_entity_poly.pdbx_strand_id
1 'polypeptide(L)'
;MVLSFRSSVTAYLTLVASYAFLIVPLSAVLAETDAADSADDETAAIETLYRVDQFPRLLPPGTTTKMFSSYDREGGNDDGFSGKSSMLRVHNGNSVLAEMTGAGCIRRIHFSHSGYTKPGLLRRKGEHIRIYLDGFDTPALDVPLEDIFHGKVDGFPKPLAGEGLGGHYCYVPIPYRNGCRVEVDGTFGRFYQIVYQSYPSAEGVVTYQHPPTPTQRQALEKAVNAWNAEGNLASLGVTDAEETEETEKPVSLEPGETLEMKLPAGPRMVRAIYLDVPAESQEAAGDVRFQVHWDDAATPAIDVPLDFFFCQALKPDPYRSMFVGVNQRGWYNYLPMPYGASGTVRLKADKPFQGRLTVVTVRLPDWNGDLGYLRADYHASLPTVVGQYHPWLNRTGRGHYAGTYLVTDGIHPSGLPSWLEGDEFITCDGELRIHGIGTEDCFNCGWYGVPGRCDRPGIFPAHGFNVYESRKDKYSKAAAYRWNLADPIPYEKNIEAKIEHGPGNDVPVNYRSTAFYYDAAP
;
A
#
# COMPACT_ATOMS: atom_id res chain seq x y z
N MET A 1 -50.94 61.74 31.92
CA MET A 1 -51.57 61.83 33.25
C MET A 1 -52.15 60.45 33.58
N VAL A 2 -52.25 60.07 34.86
CA VAL A 2 -52.62 58.69 35.30
C VAL A 2 -54.14 58.58 35.50
N LEU A 3 -54.66 57.34 35.69
CA LEU A 3 -56.02 56.90 36.08
C LEU A 3 -56.96 56.50 34.90
N SER A 4 -57.88 55.50 35.01
CA SER A 4 -58.01 54.39 35.99
C SER A 4 -59.12 53.36 35.64
N PHE A 5 -58.91 52.10 36.02
CA PHE A 5 -59.89 51.10 36.55
C PHE A 5 -61.03 50.45 35.69
N ARG A 6 -61.09 49.10 35.80
CA ARG A 6 -62.23 48.12 35.97
C ARG A 6 -63.63 48.51 35.44
N SER A 7 -64.44 47.65 34.80
CA SER A 7 -64.93 46.28 35.18
C SER A 7 -65.78 45.67 34.02
N SER A 8 -66.37 44.45 33.98
CA SER A 8 -66.07 43.06 34.41
C SER A 8 -67.25 42.11 34.01
N VAL A 9 -67.05 40.76 33.98
CA VAL A 9 -68.09 39.66 34.03
C VAL A 9 -68.98 39.44 32.78
N THR A 10 -69.47 38.25 32.35
CA THR A 10 -69.05 36.81 32.40
C THR A 10 -69.98 35.99 31.46
N ALA A 11 -69.47 35.01 30.70
CA ALA A 11 -70.27 33.92 30.05
C ALA A 11 -69.39 32.67 29.76
N TYR A 12 -69.98 31.51 29.43
CA TYR A 12 -69.32 30.19 29.50
C TYR A 12 -69.74 29.21 28.36
N LEU A 13 -68.93 28.16 28.16
CA LEU A 13 -69.23 26.83 27.54
C LEU A 13 -69.42 26.68 26.01
N THR A 14 -68.29 26.40 25.34
CA THR A 14 -67.97 25.20 24.49
C THR A 14 -68.81 24.75 23.28
N LEU A 15 -68.07 24.42 22.19
CA LEU A 15 -68.31 23.41 21.13
C LEU A 15 -69.60 23.47 20.26
N VAL A 16 -69.41 23.75 18.97
CA VAL A 16 -69.50 22.78 17.84
C VAL A 16 -69.34 23.57 16.53
N ALA A 17 -68.45 23.13 15.64
CA ALA A 17 -68.34 23.63 14.26
C ALA A 17 -67.92 22.49 13.35
N SER A 18 -68.71 22.19 12.33
CA SER A 18 -68.53 21.01 11.47
C SER A 18 -68.62 21.37 9.99
N TYR A 19 -67.62 20.91 9.24
CA TYR A 19 -67.55 20.79 7.77
C TYR A 19 -67.89 22.00 6.89
N ALA A 20 -66.85 22.50 6.22
CA ALA A 20 -66.91 22.76 4.78
C ALA A 20 -65.64 22.15 4.14
N PHE A 21 -65.79 21.40 3.04
CA PHE A 21 -64.66 20.79 2.34
C PHE A 21 -63.93 21.82 1.47
N LEU A 22 -62.60 21.72 1.39
CA LEU A 22 -61.82 22.31 0.31
C LEU A 22 -60.72 21.32 -0.08
N ILE A 23 -60.84 20.76 -1.29
CA ILE A 23 -59.91 19.75 -1.81
C ILE A 23 -58.74 20.50 -2.43
N VAL A 24 -57.56 20.36 -1.82
CA VAL A 24 -56.28 20.78 -2.41
C VAL A 24 -55.64 19.54 -3.05
N PRO A 25 -55.20 19.59 -4.32
CA PRO A 25 -54.53 18.46 -4.95
C PRO A 25 -53.19 18.20 -4.27
N LEU A 26 -52.94 16.94 -3.90
CA LEU A 26 -51.66 16.51 -3.34
C LEU A 26 -50.63 16.38 -4.47
N SER A 27 -50.05 17.51 -4.89
CA SER A 27 -48.85 17.50 -5.74
C SER A 27 -47.72 16.84 -4.98
N ALA A 28 -47.41 15.59 -5.32
CA ALA A 28 -46.30 14.86 -4.75
C ALA A 28 -44.99 15.56 -5.14
N VAL A 29 -44.32 16.19 -4.17
CA VAL A 29 -42.90 16.54 -4.30
C VAL A 29 -42.13 15.23 -4.24
N LEU A 30 -41.94 14.61 -5.40
CA LEU A 30 -40.84 13.68 -5.58
C LEU A 30 -39.56 14.49 -5.43
N ALA A 31 -38.84 14.26 -4.33
CA ALA A 31 -37.43 14.61 -4.29
C ALA A 31 -36.73 13.65 -5.26
N GLU A 32 -36.26 14.17 -6.38
CA GLU A 32 -35.22 13.51 -7.16
C GLU A 32 -33.96 13.53 -6.29
N THR A 33 -33.73 12.44 -5.56
CA THR A 33 -32.44 12.16 -4.93
C THR A 33 -31.46 11.89 -6.05
N ASP A 34 -30.50 12.79 -6.25
CA ASP A 34 -29.52 12.70 -7.34
C ASP A 34 -28.84 11.32 -7.36
N ALA A 35 -28.98 10.60 -8.47
CA ALA A 35 -28.30 9.32 -8.69
C ALA A 35 -26.78 9.46 -8.91
N ALA A 36 -26.25 10.68 -8.75
CA ALA A 36 -24.83 11.00 -8.84
C ALA A 36 -24.06 10.57 -7.57
N ASP A 37 -24.57 10.90 -6.38
CA ASP A 37 -23.88 10.63 -5.10
C ASP A 37 -23.56 9.13 -4.91
N SER A 38 -24.40 8.23 -5.44
CA SER A 38 -24.19 6.77 -5.33
C SER A 38 -23.07 6.21 -6.22
N ALA A 39 -22.59 6.93 -7.22
CA ALA A 39 -21.62 6.42 -8.20
C ALA A 39 -20.16 6.52 -7.71
N ASP A 40 -19.83 7.60 -7.00
CA ASP A 40 -18.50 7.82 -6.44
C ASP A 40 -18.22 6.82 -5.30
N ASP A 41 -19.19 6.63 -4.39
CA ASP A 41 -19.17 5.62 -3.33
C ASP A 41 -19.01 4.18 -3.87
N GLU A 42 -19.65 3.84 -5.01
CA GLU A 42 -19.54 2.50 -5.62
C GLU A 42 -18.11 2.16 -6.07
N THR A 43 -17.33 3.17 -6.47
CA THR A 43 -15.99 2.99 -7.04
C THR A 43 -14.86 3.46 -6.13
N ALA A 44 -15.14 4.15 -5.01
CA ALA A 44 -14.16 4.70 -4.07
C ALA A 44 -13.07 3.70 -3.62
N ALA A 45 -13.41 2.43 -3.43
CA ALA A 45 -12.43 1.41 -3.05
C ALA A 45 -11.47 1.04 -4.20
N ILE A 46 -11.92 1.15 -5.46
CA ILE A 46 -11.15 0.88 -6.69
C ILE A 46 -10.36 2.13 -7.13
N GLU A 47 -10.91 3.34 -6.91
CA GLU A 47 -10.23 4.63 -7.14
C GLU A 47 -8.83 4.64 -6.51
N THR A 48 -8.64 4.09 -5.30
CA THR A 48 -7.33 4.05 -4.62
C THR A 48 -6.23 3.29 -5.39
N LEU A 49 -6.57 2.53 -6.44
CA LEU A 49 -5.60 1.85 -7.30
C LEU A 49 -5.05 2.72 -8.45
N TYR A 50 -5.73 3.82 -8.82
CA TYR A 50 -5.28 4.73 -9.89
C TYR A 50 -5.21 6.21 -9.47
N ARG A 51 -5.95 6.61 -8.44
CA ARG A 51 -5.85 7.92 -7.78
C ARG A 51 -4.60 8.00 -6.91
N VAL A 52 -3.45 7.82 -7.55
CA VAL A 52 -2.15 7.96 -6.88
C VAL A 52 -2.00 9.35 -6.29
N ASP A 53 -2.59 10.38 -6.89
CA ASP A 53 -2.71 11.73 -6.32
C ASP A 53 -3.32 11.77 -4.91
N GLN A 54 -4.16 10.80 -4.55
CA GLN A 54 -4.78 10.67 -3.23
C GLN A 54 -3.99 9.74 -2.27
N PHE A 55 -2.90 9.11 -2.72
CA PHE A 55 -2.06 8.25 -1.86
C PHE A 55 -1.53 8.97 -0.60
N PRO A 56 -1.13 10.27 -0.62
CA PRO A 56 -0.71 10.96 0.60
C PRO A 56 -1.83 11.23 1.62
N ARG A 57 -3.11 11.08 1.24
CA ARG A 57 -4.26 11.43 2.07
C ARG A 57 -4.28 10.58 3.34
N LEU A 58 -4.27 11.24 4.50
CA LEU A 58 -4.20 10.58 5.80
C LEU A 58 -5.56 9.96 6.13
N LEU A 59 -5.63 8.63 6.12
CA LEU A 59 -6.85 7.84 6.29
C LEU A 59 -7.68 8.26 7.54
N PRO A 60 -9.02 8.20 7.49
CA PRO A 60 -9.89 8.66 8.58
C PRO A 60 -9.53 8.04 9.94
N PRO A 61 -9.56 8.81 11.04
CA PRO A 61 -9.33 8.27 12.39
C PRO A 61 -10.20 7.05 12.70
N GLY A 62 -9.64 6.07 13.41
CA GLY A 62 -10.24 4.76 13.63
C GLY A 62 -10.07 3.76 12.47
N THR A 63 -9.56 4.18 11.30
CA THR A 63 -9.19 3.23 10.21
C THR A 63 -7.94 2.45 10.61
N THR A 64 -7.96 1.13 10.46
CA THR A 64 -6.78 0.27 10.72
C THR A 64 -6.59 -0.76 9.61
N THR A 65 -5.35 -0.96 9.17
CA THR A 65 -4.99 -2.05 8.24
C THR A 65 -4.37 -3.19 9.04
N LYS A 66 -4.84 -4.42 8.84
CA LYS A 66 -4.41 -5.63 9.57
C LYS A 66 -4.27 -6.83 8.63
N MET A 67 -3.55 -7.87 9.06
CA MET A 67 -3.34 -9.10 8.30
C MET A 67 -3.89 -10.34 9.02
N PHE A 68 -4.51 -11.24 8.27
CA PHE A 68 -4.59 -12.65 8.61
C PHE A 68 -3.58 -13.42 7.76
N SER A 69 -2.72 -14.20 8.40
CA SER A 69 -1.72 -15.02 7.72
C SER A 69 -1.55 -16.38 8.37
N SER A 70 -0.77 -17.25 7.71
CA SER A 70 -0.47 -18.61 8.17
C SER A 70 0.66 -18.72 9.19
N TYR A 71 1.18 -17.58 9.68
CA TYR A 71 2.30 -17.47 10.63
C TYR A 71 2.22 -18.42 11.83
N ASP A 72 3.38 -18.87 12.32
CA ASP A 72 3.45 -19.77 13.46
C ASP A 72 3.03 -19.09 14.77
N ARG A 73 1.84 -19.46 15.25
CA ARG A 73 1.26 -18.96 16.51
C ARG A 73 1.98 -19.46 17.76
N GLU A 74 2.95 -20.36 17.63
CA GLU A 74 3.88 -20.74 18.71
C GLU A 74 5.21 -19.97 18.67
N GLY A 75 5.44 -19.11 17.67
CA GLY A 75 6.65 -18.28 17.54
C GLY A 75 7.87 -19.03 16.97
N GLY A 76 7.64 -20.08 16.18
CA GLY A 76 8.63 -20.71 15.32
C GLY A 76 8.58 -20.17 13.88
N ASN A 77 8.74 -21.07 12.91
CA ASN A 77 8.73 -20.78 11.47
C ASN A 77 7.96 -21.90 10.71
N ASP A 78 6.81 -22.33 11.25
CA ASP A 78 5.88 -23.30 10.62
C ASP A 78 4.71 -22.60 9.91
N ASP A 79 5.03 -21.61 9.09
CA ASP A 79 4.12 -20.58 8.55
C ASP A 79 3.28 -21.08 7.36
N GLY A 80 3.15 -22.41 7.26
CA GLY A 80 2.52 -23.10 6.15
C GLY A 80 3.12 -24.46 5.82
N PHE A 81 4.20 -24.90 6.48
CA PHE A 81 4.92 -26.14 6.15
C PHE A 81 4.15 -27.40 6.57
N SER A 82 3.72 -27.50 7.82
CA SER A 82 2.85 -28.58 8.33
C SER A 82 1.38 -28.34 8.02
N GLY A 83 0.96 -27.08 7.92
CA GLY A 83 -0.44 -26.65 7.82
C GLY A 83 -1.12 -26.36 9.16
N LYS A 84 -0.42 -26.54 10.30
CA LYS A 84 -0.92 -26.34 11.68
C LYS A 84 -1.50 -24.94 11.91
N SER A 85 -0.79 -23.92 11.43
CA SER A 85 -1.14 -22.50 11.57
C SER A 85 -1.89 -21.93 10.36
N SER A 86 -2.22 -22.76 9.36
CA SER A 86 -2.74 -22.30 8.07
C SER A 86 -4.26 -22.13 8.00
N MET A 87 -4.96 -22.05 9.13
CA MET A 87 -6.39 -21.71 9.22
C MET A 87 -6.75 -21.24 10.62
N LEU A 88 -7.79 -20.41 10.75
CA LEU A 88 -8.38 -20.02 12.03
C LEU A 88 -9.23 -21.15 12.63
N ARG A 89 -10.00 -21.84 11.78
CA ARG A 89 -10.90 -22.95 12.14
C ARG A 89 -11.34 -23.73 10.91
N VAL A 90 -11.89 -24.92 11.12
CA VAL A 90 -12.60 -25.67 10.07
C VAL A 90 -14.08 -25.30 10.10
N HIS A 91 -14.69 -25.11 8.93
CA HIS A 91 -16.14 -24.89 8.78
C HIS A 91 -16.68 -25.74 7.63
N ASN A 92 -17.63 -26.64 7.92
CA ASN A 92 -18.25 -27.54 6.92
C ASN A 92 -17.26 -28.36 6.05
N GLY A 93 -16.03 -28.57 6.53
CA GLY A 93 -14.93 -29.25 5.81
C GLY A 93 -13.89 -28.30 5.20
N ASN A 94 -14.20 -27.01 5.07
CA ASN A 94 -13.34 -25.96 4.53
C ASN A 94 -12.42 -25.35 5.60
N SER A 95 -11.32 -24.75 5.16
CA SER A 95 -10.42 -23.94 6.01
C SER A 95 -10.90 -22.49 6.03
N VAL A 96 -11.27 -21.95 7.20
CA VAL A 96 -11.49 -20.51 7.37
C VAL A 96 -10.13 -19.82 7.53
N LEU A 97 -9.78 -18.91 6.62
CA LEU A 97 -8.48 -18.23 6.59
C LEU A 97 -8.53 -16.84 7.23
N ALA A 98 -9.65 -16.13 7.07
CA ALA A 98 -9.85 -14.80 7.64
C ALA A 98 -11.31 -14.64 8.09
N GLU A 99 -11.53 -13.92 9.19
CA GLU A 99 -12.87 -13.63 9.72
C GLU A 99 -12.86 -12.23 10.38
N MET A 100 -13.54 -11.28 9.73
CA MET A 100 -13.58 -9.85 10.08
C MET A 100 -14.99 -9.45 10.54
N THR A 101 -15.06 -8.45 11.43
CA THR A 101 -16.31 -7.88 11.96
C THR A 101 -16.42 -6.38 11.62
N GLY A 102 -17.64 -5.86 11.53
CA GLY A 102 -17.87 -4.45 11.19
C GLY A 102 -17.57 -4.10 9.73
N ALA A 103 -17.40 -2.81 9.45
CA ALA A 103 -17.12 -2.33 8.10
C ALA A 103 -15.62 -2.44 7.76
N GLY A 104 -15.31 -2.71 6.49
CA GLY A 104 -13.94 -2.87 6.05
C GLY A 104 -13.80 -3.16 4.56
N CYS A 105 -12.59 -3.54 4.16
CA CYS A 105 -12.27 -3.94 2.79
C CYS A 105 -11.07 -4.88 2.79
N ILE A 106 -11.14 -6.03 2.11
CA ILE A 106 -9.91 -6.75 1.76
C ILE A 106 -9.15 -5.88 0.75
N ARG A 107 -7.85 -5.68 0.98
CA ARG A 107 -6.99 -4.81 0.15
C ARG A 107 -5.86 -5.57 -0.54
N ARG A 108 -5.44 -6.71 0.01
CA ARG A 108 -4.50 -7.62 -0.63
C ARG A 108 -4.79 -9.06 -0.22
N ILE A 109 -4.77 -9.97 -1.19
CA ILE A 109 -4.71 -11.42 -0.99
C ILE A 109 -3.41 -11.91 -1.64
N HIS A 110 -2.62 -12.70 -0.91
CA HIS A 110 -1.45 -13.40 -1.43
C HIS A 110 -1.45 -14.86 -0.98
N PHE A 111 -0.94 -15.73 -1.84
CA PHE A 111 -0.62 -17.13 -1.55
C PHE A 111 0.70 -17.53 -2.21
N SER A 112 1.54 -18.28 -1.51
CA SER A 112 2.73 -18.93 -2.09
C SER A 112 2.41 -20.38 -2.50
N HIS A 113 3.22 -20.98 -3.38
CA HIS A 113 2.99 -22.36 -3.85
C HIS A 113 2.91 -23.39 -2.71
N SER A 114 2.23 -24.51 -2.94
CA SER A 114 2.01 -25.53 -1.90
C SER A 114 3.10 -26.61 -1.76
N GLY A 115 4.36 -26.29 -2.07
CA GLY A 115 5.51 -27.20 -1.93
C GLY A 115 6.58 -27.04 -3.01
N TYR A 116 7.83 -27.46 -2.72
CA TYR A 116 8.98 -27.37 -3.64
C TYR A 116 8.75 -28.05 -5.01
N THR A 117 8.14 -29.24 -5.04
CA THR A 117 8.28 -30.19 -6.17
C THR A 117 7.37 -29.95 -7.38
N LYS A 118 6.27 -29.20 -7.21
CA LYS A 118 5.34 -28.83 -8.28
C LYS A 118 4.72 -27.46 -7.96
N PRO A 119 4.53 -26.56 -8.96
CA PRO A 119 3.78 -25.32 -8.78
C PRO A 119 2.30 -25.60 -8.50
N GLY A 120 1.52 -24.53 -8.31
CA GLY A 120 0.10 -24.52 -7.95
C GLY A 120 -0.19 -24.41 -6.45
N LEU A 121 -1.45 -24.16 -6.13
CA LEU A 121 -2.00 -23.86 -4.80
C LEU A 121 -2.79 -25.03 -4.20
N LEU A 122 -2.90 -25.04 -2.87
CA LEU A 122 -3.59 -26.06 -2.08
C LEU A 122 -3.19 -27.49 -2.53
N ARG A 123 -4.13 -28.41 -2.78
CA ARG A 123 -3.80 -29.76 -3.27
C ARG A 123 -3.83 -29.86 -4.81
N ARG A 124 -4.17 -28.79 -5.54
CA ARG A 124 -4.23 -28.68 -7.01
C ARG A 124 -5.27 -29.60 -7.62
N LYS A 125 -6.51 -29.44 -7.17
CA LYS A 125 -7.72 -30.13 -7.61
C LYS A 125 -8.77 -29.18 -8.19
N GLY A 126 -8.46 -27.89 -8.29
CA GLY A 126 -9.43 -26.83 -8.61
C GLY A 126 -10.20 -26.37 -7.36
N GLU A 127 -9.56 -26.37 -6.19
CA GLU A 127 -10.13 -25.89 -4.94
C GLU A 127 -10.67 -24.46 -5.06
N HIS A 128 -11.90 -24.25 -4.59
CA HIS A 128 -12.54 -22.95 -4.54
C HIS A 128 -12.09 -22.12 -3.34
N ILE A 129 -12.10 -20.80 -3.53
CA ILE A 129 -12.16 -19.78 -2.47
C ILE A 129 -13.59 -19.25 -2.40
N ARG A 130 -14.09 -19.07 -1.17
CA ARG A 130 -15.41 -18.48 -0.89
C ARG A 130 -15.27 -17.27 0.02
N ILE A 131 -15.92 -16.19 -0.35
CA ILE A 131 -15.93 -14.94 0.42
C ILE A 131 -17.37 -14.58 0.75
N TYR A 132 -17.70 -14.65 2.04
CA TYR A 132 -19.02 -14.34 2.60
C TYR A 132 -18.96 -12.93 3.19
N LEU A 133 -19.89 -12.05 2.82
CA LEU A 133 -19.91 -10.64 3.25
C LEU A 133 -21.18 -10.32 4.04
N ASP A 134 -21.12 -9.28 4.87
CA ASP A 134 -22.25 -8.63 5.56
C ASP A 134 -23.11 -9.51 6.50
N GLY A 135 -22.66 -10.75 6.75
CA GLY A 135 -23.39 -11.75 7.52
C GLY A 135 -24.29 -12.67 6.67
N PHE A 136 -24.19 -12.65 5.34
CA PHE A 136 -24.93 -13.56 4.47
C PHE A 136 -24.31 -14.96 4.43
N ASP A 137 -25.15 -16.00 4.50
CA ASP A 137 -24.75 -17.41 4.36
C ASP A 137 -24.45 -17.81 2.90
N THR A 138 -24.89 -17.01 1.92
CA THR A 138 -24.49 -17.15 0.51
C THR A 138 -23.18 -16.38 0.30
N PRO A 139 -22.13 -16.98 -0.30
CA PRO A 139 -20.91 -16.26 -0.61
C PRO A 139 -21.14 -15.22 -1.73
N ALA A 140 -20.53 -14.05 -1.60
CA ALA A 140 -20.49 -13.01 -2.64
C ALA A 140 -19.50 -13.37 -3.78
N LEU A 141 -18.57 -14.28 -3.52
CA LEU A 141 -17.65 -14.87 -4.50
C LEU A 141 -17.44 -16.35 -4.15
N ASP A 142 -17.61 -17.26 -5.12
CA ASP A 142 -17.31 -18.70 -5.01
C ASP A 142 -16.70 -19.18 -6.34
N VAL A 143 -15.37 -19.26 -6.39
CA VAL A 143 -14.59 -19.49 -7.62
C VAL A 143 -13.35 -20.33 -7.35
N PRO A 144 -12.79 -21.05 -8.34
CA PRO A 144 -11.48 -21.71 -8.20
C PRO A 144 -10.39 -20.70 -7.82
N LEU A 145 -9.63 -20.99 -6.76
CA LEU A 145 -8.66 -20.05 -6.18
C LEU A 145 -7.59 -19.60 -7.18
N GLU A 146 -7.05 -20.53 -7.98
CA GLU A 146 -6.03 -20.22 -8.99
C GLU A 146 -6.57 -19.33 -10.12
N ASP A 147 -7.87 -19.34 -10.40
CA ASP A 147 -8.47 -18.62 -11.53
C ASP A 147 -8.58 -17.11 -11.31
N ILE A 148 -8.54 -16.66 -10.05
CA ILE A 148 -8.36 -15.24 -9.69
C ILE A 148 -7.01 -14.75 -10.20
N PHE A 149 -5.92 -15.44 -9.84
CA PHE A 149 -4.54 -15.06 -10.17
C PHE A 149 -4.21 -15.27 -11.66
N HIS A 150 -4.86 -16.25 -12.29
CA HIS A 150 -4.77 -16.45 -13.74
C HIS A 150 -5.55 -15.42 -14.56
N GLY A 151 -6.39 -14.58 -13.94
CA GLY A 151 -7.18 -13.55 -14.63
C GLY A 151 -8.35 -14.13 -15.44
N LYS A 152 -8.95 -15.24 -14.98
CA LYS A 152 -10.13 -15.88 -15.61
C LYS A 152 -11.45 -15.50 -14.93
N VAL A 153 -11.40 -15.03 -13.69
CA VAL A 153 -12.58 -14.59 -12.93
C VAL A 153 -12.90 -13.12 -13.26
N ASP A 154 -14.15 -12.84 -13.58
CA ASP A 154 -14.58 -11.47 -13.91
C ASP A 154 -14.44 -10.52 -12.71
N GLY A 155 -13.97 -9.30 -12.98
CA GLY A 155 -13.56 -8.34 -11.95
C GLY A 155 -12.15 -8.54 -11.37
N PHE A 156 -11.40 -9.58 -11.78
CA PHE A 156 -10.02 -9.80 -11.35
C PHE A 156 -9.00 -9.69 -12.51
N PRO A 157 -8.83 -8.50 -13.12
CA PRO A 157 -7.96 -8.34 -14.28
C PRO A 157 -6.47 -8.31 -13.90
N LYS A 158 -5.61 -8.74 -14.84
CA LYS A 158 -4.17 -8.49 -14.76
C LYS A 158 -3.88 -7.02 -15.10
N PRO A 159 -2.96 -6.32 -14.40
CA PRO A 159 -2.00 -6.85 -13.41
C PRO A 159 -2.46 -6.66 -11.95
N LEU A 160 -3.74 -6.36 -11.68
CA LEU A 160 -4.25 -6.16 -10.31
C LEU A 160 -4.35 -7.50 -9.57
N ALA A 161 -4.72 -8.56 -10.28
CA ALA A 161 -4.47 -9.95 -9.89
C ALA A 161 -3.37 -10.55 -10.78
N GLY A 162 -2.56 -11.45 -10.24
CA GLY A 162 -1.45 -12.04 -10.97
C GLY A 162 -0.69 -13.12 -10.21
N GLU A 163 0.33 -13.65 -10.86
CA GLU A 163 1.27 -14.62 -10.31
C GLU A 163 2.68 -14.31 -10.82
N GLY A 164 3.69 -14.61 -10.02
CA GLY A 164 5.06 -14.23 -10.31
C GLY A 164 6.03 -14.56 -9.19
N LEU A 165 7.26 -14.91 -9.55
CA LEU A 165 8.34 -15.29 -8.61
C LEU A 165 7.89 -16.28 -7.49
N GLY A 166 6.97 -17.21 -7.80
CA GLY A 166 6.47 -18.24 -6.89
C GLY A 166 5.33 -17.85 -5.95
N GLY A 167 4.92 -16.58 -5.98
CA GLY A 167 3.73 -16.06 -5.32
C GLY A 167 2.60 -15.78 -6.30
N HIS A 168 1.39 -15.63 -5.75
CA HIS A 168 0.18 -15.25 -6.46
C HIS A 168 -0.49 -14.16 -5.62
N TYR A 169 -0.86 -13.06 -6.24
CA TYR A 169 -1.27 -11.83 -5.56
C TYR A 169 -2.54 -11.25 -6.19
N CYS A 170 -3.33 -10.56 -5.37
CA CYS A 170 -4.50 -9.82 -5.80
C CYS A 170 -4.63 -8.55 -4.95
N TYR A 171 -4.74 -7.41 -5.63
CA TYR A 171 -4.96 -6.07 -5.05
C TYR A 171 -6.37 -5.53 -5.34
N VAL A 172 -7.25 -6.34 -5.93
CA VAL A 172 -8.64 -5.94 -6.21
C VAL A 172 -9.37 -5.80 -4.87
N PRO A 173 -9.98 -4.64 -4.59
CA PRO A 173 -10.64 -4.38 -3.31
C PRO A 173 -11.93 -5.19 -3.18
N ILE A 174 -12.17 -5.74 -1.99
CA ILE A 174 -13.43 -6.42 -1.64
C ILE A 174 -14.02 -5.70 -0.41
N PRO A 175 -14.74 -4.58 -0.59
CA PRO A 175 -15.40 -3.85 0.49
C PRO A 175 -16.62 -4.57 1.07
N TYR A 176 -16.89 -4.35 2.36
CA TYR A 176 -18.00 -4.92 3.10
C TYR A 176 -18.42 -4.02 4.28
N ARG A 177 -19.70 -4.08 4.64
CA ARG A 177 -20.36 -3.20 5.62
C ARG A 177 -20.51 -3.84 6.99
N ASN A 178 -20.66 -5.16 7.07
CA ASN A 178 -20.99 -5.90 8.30
C ASN A 178 -20.28 -7.26 8.38
N GLY A 179 -18.96 -7.23 8.30
CA GLY A 179 -18.09 -8.39 8.43
C GLY A 179 -17.82 -9.14 7.13
N CYS A 180 -16.82 -10.01 7.18
CA CYS A 180 -16.36 -10.82 6.05
C CYS A 180 -15.76 -12.13 6.55
N ARG A 181 -16.01 -13.25 5.86
CA ARG A 181 -15.37 -14.54 6.14
C ARG A 181 -14.79 -15.12 4.84
N VAL A 182 -13.52 -15.51 4.87
CA VAL A 182 -12.81 -16.13 3.74
C VAL A 182 -12.58 -17.61 4.05
N GLU A 183 -13.08 -18.47 3.18
CA GLU A 183 -12.92 -19.94 3.23
C GLU A 183 -12.20 -20.47 1.98
N VAL A 184 -11.48 -21.57 2.11
CA VAL A 184 -10.99 -22.37 0.96
C VAL A 184 -11.33 -23.85 1.13
N ASP A 185 -11.55 -24.55 0.00
CA ASP A 185 -11.98 -25.95 -0.01
C ASP A 185 -11.03 -26.89 0.77
N GLY A 186 -11.62 -27.65 1.69
CA GLY A 186 -10.92 -28.68 2.44
C GLY A 186 -9.98 -28.16 3.54
N THR A 187 -9.46 -29.09 4.34
CA THR A 187 -8.53 -28.82 5.45
C THR A 187 -7.07 -28.80 4.97
N PHE A 188 -6.67 -27.80 4.18
CA PHE A 188 -5.30 -27.67 3.64
C PHE A 188 -4.95 -26.24 3.20
N GLY A 189 -5.16 -25.26 4.08
CA GLY A 189 -4.37 -24.04 3.97
C GLY A 189 -2.86 -24.36 4.00
N ARG A 190 -2.06 -23.48 3.40
CA ARG A 190 -0.60 -23.42 3.57
C ARG A 190 -0.18 -21.97 3.78
N PHE A 191 0.67 -21.43 2.91
CA PHE A 191 1.21 -20.08 2.91
C PHE A 191 0.17 -19.09 2.36
N TYR A 192 -0.32 -18.16 3.18
CA TYR A 192 -1.21 -17.09 2.75
C TYR A 192 -1.04 -15.81 3.57
N GLN A 193 -1.33 -14.67 2.94
CA GLN A 193 -1.50 -13.38 3.59
C GLN A 193 -2.77 -12.69 3.05
N ILE A 194 -3.74 -12.39 3.92
CA ILE A 194 -4.95 -11.63 3.62
C ILE A 194 -4.90 -10.32 4.43
N VAL A 195 -4.62 -9.21 3.74
CA VAL A 195 -4.57 -7.87 4.33
C VAL A 195 -5.89 -7.14 4.09
N TYR A 196 -6.44 -6.56 5.15
CA TYR A 196 -7.71 -5.83 5.12
C TYR A 196 -7.62 -4.52 5.88
N GLN A 197 -8.42 -3.55 5.45
CA GLN A 197 -8.76 -2.36 6.23
C GLN A 197 -10.04 -2.61 7.02
N SER A 198 -10.08 -2.13 8.25
CA SER A 198 -11.31 -1.94 9.05
C SER A 198 -11.62 -0.45 9.11
N TYR A 199 -12.90 -0.09 9.00
CA TYR A 199 -13.39 1.29 9.01
C TYR A 199 -14.21 1.59 10.28
N PRO A 200 -14.22 2.85 10.77
CA PRO A 200 -14.95 3.22 11.99
C PRO A 200 -16.48 3.15 11.85
N SER A 201 -17.01 3.18 10.63
CA SER A 201 -18.44 3.02 10.31
C SER A 201 -18.62 2.39 8.93
N ALA A 202 -19.86 2.00 8.60
CA ALA A 202 -20.27 1.56 7.26
C ALA A 202 -20.78 2.73 6.38
N GLU A 203 -20.40 3.97 6.68
CA GLU A 203 -20.74 5.15 5.88
C GLU A 203 -19.80 5.22 4.66
N GLY A 204 -20.32 5.55 3.47
CA GLY A 204 -19.57 5.47 2.19
C GLY A 204 -19.26 4.06 1.68
N VAL A 205 -19.39 3.01 2.50
CA VAL A 205 -18.94 1.65 2.12
C VAL A 205 -19.99 0.92 1.28
N VAL A 206 -19.82 0.88 -0.04
CA VAL A 206 -20.60 -0.02 -0.92
C VAL A 206 -20.02 -1.44 -0.86
N THR A 207 -20.87 -2.44 -0.62
CA THR A 207 -20.46 -3.85 -0.58
C THR A 207 -20.04 -4.34 -1.97
N TYR A 208 -18.97 -5.14 -2.02
CA TYR A 208 -18.45 -5.78 -3.22
C TYR A 208 -19.54 -6.61 -3.96
N GLN A 209 -19.49 -6.57 -5.30
CA GLN A 209 -20.40 -7.31 -6.18
C GLN A 209 -19.61 -8.15 -7.20
N HIS A 210 -20.11 -9.35 -7.50
CA HIS A 210 -19.58 -10.21 -8.55
C HIS A 210 -20.73 -10.77 -9.41
N PRO A 211 -20.69 -10.63 -10.76
CA PRO A 211 -19.71 -9.85 -11.54
C PRO A 211 -19.79 -8.35 -11.21
N PRO A 212 -18.72 -7.57 -11.48
CA PRO A 212 -18.70 -6.13 -11.23
C PRO A 212 -19.67 -5.39 -12.16
N THR A 213 -20.21 -4.27 -11.66
CA THR A 213 -21.09 -3.38 -12.44
C THR A 213 -20.33 -2.68 -13.57
N PRO A 214 -21.03 -2.04 -14.54
CA PRO A 214 -20.37 -1.27 -15.59
C PRO A 214 -19.47 -0.15 -15.05
N THR A 215 -19.89 0.55 -13.98
CA THR A 215 -19.11 1.59 -13.29
C THR A 215 -17.83 1.00 -12.70
N GLN A 216 -17.96 -0.09 -11.95
CA GLN A 216 -16.83 -0.81 -11.34
C GLN A 216 -15.86 -1.36 -12.39
N ARG A 217 -16.36 -1.86 -13.52
CA ARG A 217 -15.53 -2.31 -14.64
C ARG A 217 -14.73 -1.16 -15.24
N GLN A 218 -15.33 0.01 -15.45
CA GLN A 218 -14.62 1.19 -15.94
C GLN A 218 -13.55 1.67 -14.93
N ALA A 219 -13.83 1.62 -13.63
CA ALA A 219 -12.84 1.91 -12.59
C ALA A 219 -11.68 0.88 -12.58
N LEU A 220 -11.98 -0.41 -12.75
CA LEU A 220 -10.96 -1.46 -12.91
C LEU A 220 -10.13 -1.27 -14.18
N GLU A 221 -10.71 -0.80 -15.29
CA GLU A 221 -9.98 -0.46 -16.51
C GLU A 221 -9.03 0.74 -16.29
N LYS A 222 -9.45 1.79 -15.56
CA LYS A 222 -8.55 2.88 -15.13
C LYS A 222 -7.38 2.33 -14.28
N ALA A 223 -7.66 1.45 -13.31
CA ALA A 223 -6.64 0.80 -12.48
C ALA A 223 -5.65 -0.04 -13.31
N VAL A 224 -6.15 -0.89 -14.21
CA VAL A 224 -5.33 -1.72 -15.12
C VAL A 224 -4.44 -0.83 -16.00
N ASN A 225 -4.96 0.29 -16.51
CA ASN A 225 -4.17 1.23 -17.31
C ASN A 225 -3.08 1.94 -16.49
N ALA A 226 -3.38 2.39 -15.27
CA ALA A 226 -2.38 3.01 -14.38
C ALA A 226 -1.27 2.03 -13.99
N TRP A 227 -1.59 0.75 -13.75
CA TRP A 227 -0.61 -0.26 -13.33
C TRP A 227 0.24 -0.77 -14.50
N ASN A 228 -0.33 -0.97 -15.69
CA ASN A 228 0.41 -1.43 -16.88
C ASN A 228 1.34 -0.37 -17.50
N ALA A 229 1.24 0.89 -17.10
CA ALA A 229 1.91 2.01 -17.77
C ALA A 229 3.36 2.27 -17.32
N GLU A 230 3.90 1.44 -16.41
CA GLU A 230 5.34 1.21 -16.14
C GLU A 230 6.29 2.36 -16.54
N GLY A 231 6.47 3.32 -15.62
CA GLY A 231 7.37 4.45 -15.81
C GLY A 231 6.83 5.61 -16.65
N ASN A 232 5.56 5.60 -17.06
CA ASN A 232 4.85 6.74 -17.63
C ASN A 232 4.08 7.52 -16.55
N LEU A 233 4.59 8.69 -16.16
CA LEU A 233 3.95 9.56 -15.16
C LEU A 233 2.50 9.94 -15.48
N ALA A 234 2.16 10.13 -16.76
CA ALA A 234 0.85 10.63 -17.19
C ALA A 234 -0.31 9.64 -16.97
N SER A 235 -0.01 8.39 -16.61
CA SER A 235 -0.99 7.35 -16.29
C SER A 235 -1.44 7.34 -14.83
N LEU A 236 -0.65 7.94 -13.92
CA LEU A 236 -0.75 7.74 -12.48
C LEU A 236 -1.70 8.75 -11.83
N GLY A 237 -2.89 8.94 -12.42
CA GLY A 237 -3.90 9.90 -11.95
C GLY A 237 -3.43 11.36 -12.04
N VAL A 238 -4.06 12.16 -12.89
CA VAL A 238 -3.85 13.62 -12.83
C VAL A 238 -4.64 14.14 -11.63
N THR A 239 -4.00 14.96 -10.79
CA THR A 239 -4.72 15.95 -9.97
C THR A 239 -5.47 16.91 -10.90
N ASP A 240 -6.52 17.57 -10.42
CA ASP A 240 -7.12 18.74 -11.10
C ASP A 240 -6.17 19.96 -10.98
N ALA A 241 -5.00 19.84 -11.61
CA ALA A 241 -3.88 20.77 -11.49
C ALA A 241 -4.13 22.04 -12.32
N GLU A 242 -4.26 23.17 -11.63
CA GLU A 242 -4.33 24.49 -12.27
C GLU A 242 -3.04 24.84 -13.04
N GLU A 243 -1.91 24.32 -12.57
CA GLU A 243 -0.56 24.65 -13.04
C GLU A 243 0.37 23.44 -12.85
N THR A 244 1.23 23.16 -13.83
CA THR A 244 2.31 22.17 -13.75
C THR A 244 3.63 22.85 -14.10
N GLU A 245 4.66 22.64 -13.28
CA GLU A 245 5.96 23.29 -13.43
C GLU A 245 7.09 22.29 -13.22
N GLU A 246 8.14 22.39 -14.04
CA GLU A 246 9.30 21.51 -14.00
C GLU A 246 10.56 22.31 -13.66
N THR A 247 11.20 21.97 -12.53
CA THR A 247 12.43 22.60 -12.05
C THR A 247 13.62 21.69 -12.34
N GLU A 248 14.50 22.08 -13.26
CA GLU A 248 15.71 21.34 -13.62
C GLU A 248 16.98 22.03 -13.08
N LYS A 249 17.96 21.23 -12.63
CA LYS A 249 19.29 21.70 -12.26
C LYS A 249 20.38 20.67 -12.61
N PRO A 250 21.45 21.07 -13.31
CA PRO A 250 22.62 20.20 -13.47
C PRO A 250 23.27 19.94 -12.11
N VAL A 251 23.70 18.70 -11.90
CA VAL A 251 24.42 18.25 -10.70
C VAL A 251 25.89 18.12 -11.07
N SER A 252 26.74 18.90 -10.42
CA SER A 252 28.19 18.75 -10.41
C SER A 252 28.61 19.03 -8.98
N LEU A 253 29.13 18.02 -8.29
CA LEU A 253 29.55 18.11 -6.90
C LEU A 253 30.96 17.53 -6.74
N GLU A 254 31.83 18.31 -6.12
CA GLU A 254 33.10 17.84 -5.56
C GLU A 254 32.90 17.33 -4.10
N PRO A 255 33.85 16.55 -3.55
CA PRO A 255 33.72 15.96 -2.21
C PRO A 255 33.43 16.99 -1.11
N GLY A 256 32.30 16.80 -0.42
CA GLY A 256 31.82 17.66 0.66
C GLY A 256 30.92 18.81 0.21
N GLU A 257 30.75 19.05 -1.09
CA GLU A 257 29.80 20.06 -1.60
C GLU A 257 28.33 19.63 -1.39
N THR A 258 27.41 20.58 -1.51
CA THR A 258 25.98 20.33 -1.42
C THR A 258 25.22 21.16 -2.45
N LEU A 259 24.48 20.47 -3.32
CA LEU A 259 23.50 21.08 -4.22
C LEU A 259 22.24 21.39 -3.40
N GLU A 260 21.71 22.60 -3.52
CA GLU A 260 20.34 22.92 -3.10
C GLU A 260 19.48 23.27 -4.33
N MET A 261 18.29 22.69 -4.40
CA MET A 261 17.21 23.06 -5.31
C MET A 261 15.99 23.42 -4.46
N LYS A 262 15.62 24.70 -4.47
CA LYS A 262 14.32 25.14 -3.93
C LYS A 262 13.25 24.89 -4.97
N LEU A 263 12.14 24.32 -4.55
CA LEU A 263 10.95 24.13 -5.37
C LEU A 263 10.10 25.41 -5.38
N PRO A 264 9.16 25.55 -6.32
CA PRO A 264 8.22 26.68 -6.34
C PRO A 264 7.35 26.75 -5.09
N ALA A 265 6.78 27.93 -4.81
CA ALA A 265 5.97 28.14 -3.61
C ALA A 265 4.67 27.32 -3.61
N GLY A 266 4.29 26.82 -2.43
CA GLY A 266 3.10 25.99 -2.21
C GLY A 266 1.75 26.75 -2.28
N PRO A 267 0.63 26.03 -2.08
CA PRO A 267 0.57 24.59 -1.87
C PRO A 267 0.74 23.81 -3.18
N ARG A 268 1.59 22.78 -3.14
CA ARG A 268 2.01 22.03 -4.32
C ARG A 268 2.26 20.56 -3.99
N MET A 269 2.30 19.74 -5.03
CA MET A 269 2.67 18.33 -4.93
C MET A 269 3.77 18.02 -5.96
N VAL A 270 4.89 17.46 -5.50
CA VAL A 270 5.84 16.80 -6.41
C VAL A 270 5.16 15.58 -7.00
N ARG A 271 5.11 15.48 -8.32
CA ARG A 271 4.57 14.32 -9.05
C ARG A 271 5.67 13.40 -9.59
N ALA A 272 6.86 13.93 -9.82
CA ALA A 272 8.03 13.14 -10.16
C ALA A 272 9.32 13.83 -9.72
N ILE A 273 10.30 13.02 -9.32
CA ILE A 273 11.72 13.39 -9.33
C ILE A 273 12.41 12.49 -10.35
N TYR A 274 13.15 13.10 -11.27
CA TYR A 274 14.03 12.43 -12.22
C TYR A 274 15.48 12.72 -11.88
N LEU A 275 16.34 11.73 -12.08
CA LEU A 275 17.79 11.87 -11.97
C LEU A 275 18.48 11.15 -13.13
N ASP A 276 19.06 11.94 -14.03
CA ASP A 276 19.90 11.46 -15.13
C ASP A 276 21.35 11.32 -14.62
N VAL A 277 21.86 10.09 -14.52
CA VAL A 277 23.16 9.76 -13.92
C VAL A 277 24.09 9.13 -14.97
N PRO A 278 25.14 9.85 -15.42
CA PRO A 278 26.20 9.31 -16.28
C PRO A 278 26.82 8.05 -15.68
N ALA A 279 27.21 7.10 -16.53
CA ALA A 279 27.65 5.76 -16.10
C ALA A 279 28.86 5.82 -15.14
N GLU A 280 29.75 6.79 -15.33
CA GLU A 280 30.90 7.09 -14.48
C GLU A 280 30.53 7.57 -13.07
N SER A 281 29.33 8.11 -12.86
CA SER A 281 28.83 8.59 -11.56
C SER A 281 27.92 7.58 -10.84
N GLN A 282 27.44 6.53 -11.52
CA GLN A 282 26.55 5.53 -10.92
C GLN A 282 27.21 4.74 -9.77
N GLU A 283 28.53 4.55 -9.81
CA GLU A 283 29.27 3.90 -8.70
C GLU A 283 29.31 4.75 -7.43
N ALA A 284 29.24 6.08 -7.56
CA ALA A 284 29.27 7.01 -6.43
C ALA A 284 27.86 7.32 -5.86
N ALA A 285 26.78 6.90 -6.53
CA ALA A 285 25.41 7.24 -6.12
C ALA A 285 25.05 6.76 -4.70
N GLY A 286 25.59 5.61 -4.26
CA GLY A 286 25.41 5.12 -2.88
C GLY A 286 26.16 5.95 -1.81
N ASP A 287 27.12 6.79 -2.21
CA ASP A 287 27.82 7.75 -1.35
C ASP A 287 27.24 9.19 -1.46
N VAL A 288 26.15 9.37 -2.20
CA VAL A 288 25.41 10.64 -2.25
C VAL A 288 24.22 10.56 -1.30
N ARG A 289 24.12 11.53 -0.39
CA ARG A 289 22.96 11.71 0.48
C ARG A 289 21.89 12.51 -0.27
N PHE A 290 20.73 11.90 -0.46
CA PHE A 290 19.52 12.56 -0.93
C PHE A 290 18.74 13.10 0.27
N GLN A 291 18.42 14.39 0.23
CA GLN A 291 17.69 15.07 1.30
C GLN A 291 16.51 15.87 0.76
N VAL A 292 15.38 15.83 1.47
CA VAL A 292 14.25 16.73 1.20
C VAL A 292 13.70 17.31 2.49
N HIS A 293 13.43 18.62 2.50
CA HIS A 293 12.80 19.35 3.59
C HIS A 293 11.49 19.94 3.07
N TRP A 294 10.42 19.80 3.84
CA TRP A 294 9.10 20.41 3.55
C TRP A 294 8.83 21.55 4.53
N ASP A 295 8.15 22.59 4.07
CA ASP A 295 7.63 23.72 4.85
C ASP A 295 8.63 24.30 5.87
N ASP A 296 9.87 24.45 5.40
CA ASP A 296 11.06 24.94 6.12
C ASP A 296 11.35 24.21 7.46
N ALA A 297 10.94 22.95 7.59
CA ALA A 297 11.22 22.09 8.74
C ALA A 297 12.73 21.98 9.03
N ALA A 298 13.08 22.05 10.32
CA ALA A 298 14.48 22.07 10.78
C ALA A 298 15.23 20.73 10.61
N THR A 299 14.50 19.65 10.36
CA THR A 299 15.03 18.31 10.04
C THR A 299 14.48 17.88 8.69
N PRO A 300 15.27 17.17 7.85
CA PRO A 300 14.75 16.59 6.62
C PRO A 300 13.58 15.62 6.88
N ALA A 301 12.65 15.59 5.93
CA ALA A 301 11.58 14.59 5.84
C ALA A 301 12.08 13.29 5.22
N ILE A 302 12.99 13.41 4.25
CA ILE A 302 13.67 12.32 3.56
C ILE A 302 15.17 12.56 3.76
N ASP A 303 15.90 11.59 4.32
CA ASP A 303 17.36 11.62 4.46
C ASP A 303 17.92 10.20 4.25
N VAL A 304 18.30 9.90 3.01
CA VAL A 304 18.59 8.53 2.55
C VAL A 304 19.75 8.51 1.54
N PRO A 305 20.40 7.36 1.27
CA PRO A 305 21.29 7.23 0.12
C PRO A 305 20.52 7.42 -1.20
N LEU A 306 21.14 8.03 -2.20
CA LEU A 306 20.48 8.39 -3.46
C LEU A 306 20.02 7.15 -4.26
N ASP A 307 20.85 6.10 -4.30
CA ASP A 307 20.49 4.82 -4.93
C ASP A 307 19.36 4.09 -4.19
N PHE A 308 19.21 4.27 -2.88
CA PHE A 308 18.07 3.77 -2.12
C PHE A 308 16.78 4.57 -2.40
N PHE A 309 16.84 5.90 -2.59
CA PHE A 309 15.65 6.70 -2.92
C PHE A 309 15.04 6.34 -4.28
N PHE A 310 15.88 5.97 -5.26
CA PHE A 310 15.46 5.56 -6.60
C PHE A 310 15.34 4.03 -6.77
N CYS A 311 15.56 3.25 -5.70
CA CYS A 311 15.59 1.78 -5.72
C CYS A 311 16.56 1.18 -6.75
N GLN A 312 17.76 1.74 -6.86
CA GLN A 312 18.84 1.34 -7.78
C GLN A 312 20.07 0.74 -7.06
N ALA A 313 19.99 0.55 -5.74
CA ALA A 313 21.05 -0.09 -4.97
C ALA A 313 21.35 -1.52 -5.50
N LEU A 314 22.60 -1.96 -5.32
CA LEU A 314 23.19 -3.14 -5.96
C LEU A 314 23.26 -3.11 -7.51
N LYS A 315 22.85 -2.01 -8.16
CA LYS A 315 22.93 -1.76 -9.62
C LYS A 315 22.15 -2.82 -10.43
N PRO A 316 20.80 -2.78 -10.40
CA PRO A 316 19.95 -3.67 -11.19
C PRO A 316 20.08 -3.40 -12.70
N ASP A 317 19.64 -4.36 -13.52
CA ASP A 317 19.36 -4.08 -14.94
C ASP A 317 18.23 -3.02 -15.05
N PRO A 318 18.22 -2.14 -16.08
CA PRO A 318 17.21 -1.10 -16.22
C PRO A 318 15.78 -1.65 -16.25
N TYR A 319 15.01 -1.36 -15.20
CA TYR A 319 13.64 -1.85 -14.99
C TYR A 319 12.64 -0.70 -14.85
N ARG A 320 11.34 -1.02 -14.87
CA ARG A 320 10.26 -0.06 -14.60
C ARG A 320 9.19 -0.67 -13.70
N SER A 321 8.85 0.03 -12.63
CA SER A 321 7.65 -0.22 -11.82
C SER A 321 6.69 0.96 -11.92
N MET A 322 5.60 0.94 -11.15
CA MET A 322 4.66 2.05 -11.05
C MET A 322 5.33 3.31 -10.48
N PHE A 323 6.14 3.16 -9.43
CA PHE A 323 6.70 4.30 -8.68
C PHE A 323 8.19 4.56 -8.93
N VAL A 324 8.99 3.52 -9.17
CA VAL A 324 10.46 3.62 -9.31
C VAL A 324 10.99 2.84 -10.51
N GLY A 325 12.14 3.24 -11.03
CA GLY A 325 12.81 2.56 -12.14
C GLY A 325 13.64 3.51 -13.00
N VAL A 326 13.83 3.11 -14.27
CA VAL A 326 14.62 3.85 -15.26
C VAL A 326 13.82 4.05 -16.56
N ASN A 327 13.75 5.28 -17.04
CA ASN A 327 13.17 5.61 -18.35
C ASN A 327 14.09 6.57 -19.14
N GLN A 328 13.59 7.18 -20.22
CA GLN A 328 14.37 8.07 -21.10
C GLN A 328 14.87 9.36 -20.40
N ARG A 329 14.39 9.66 -19.20
CA ARG A 329 14.83 10.79 -18.36
C ARG A 329 15.81 10.40 -17.26
N GLY A 330 16.30 9.16 -17.24
CA GLY A 330 17.13 8.61 -16.19
C GLY A 330 16.33 7.81 -15.15
N TRP A 331 16.83 7.79 -13.92
CA TRP A 331 16.14 7.20 -12.78
C TRP A 331 14.90 8.05 -12.42
N TYR A 332 13.81 7.43 -11.97
CA TYR A 332 12.60 8.14 -11.55
C TYR A 332 12.08 7.66 -10.20
N ASN A 333 11.47 8.59 -9.45
CA ASN A 333 10.58 8.31 -8.33
C ASN A 333 9.30 9.14 -8.50
N TYR A 334 8.15 8.47 -8.53
CA TYR A 334 6.80 9.05 -8.75
C TYR A 334 5.91 9.00 -7.51
N LEU A 335 6.45 8.72 -6.32
CA LEU A 335 5.68 8.87 -5.09
C LEU A 335 5.24 10.35 -4.99
N PRO A 336 3.94 10.63 -4.84
CA PRO A 336 3.46 12.00 -4.73
C PRO A 336 3.94 12.64 -3.42
N MET A 337 4.50 13.85 -3.48
CA MET A 337 5.11 14.51 -2.31
C MET A 337 4.48 15.90 -2.10
N PRO A 338 3.40 16.00 -1.31
CA PRO A 338 2.69 17.26 -1.06
C PRO A 338 3.43 18.14 -0.02
N TYR A 339 3.36 19.45 -0.20
CA TYR A 339 3.87 20.47 0.73
C TYR A 339 3.02 21.76 0.67
N GLY A 340 2.82 22.42 1.81
CA GLY A 340 1.89 23.54 1.94
C GLY A 340 2.48 24.89 1.58
N ALA A 341 3.77 25.10 1.84
CA ALA A 341 4.48 26.38 1.70
C ALA A 341 5.79 26.27 0.92
N SER A 342 6.67 25.32 1.24
CA SER A 342 7.99 25.18 0.61
C SER A 342 8.44 23.73 0.46
N GLY A 343 9.27 23.47 -0.55
CA GLY A 343 10.00 22.23 -0.70
C GLY A 343 11.45 22.54 -1.06
N THR A 344 12.41 21.86 -0.43
CA THR A 344 13.83 22.01 -0.73
C THR A 344 14.50 20.64 -0.86
N VAL A 345 14.96 20.31 -2.08
CA VAL A 345 15.73 19.10 -2.37
C VAL A 345 17.21 19.42 -2.28
N ARG A 346 17.99 18.54 -1.65
CA ARG A 346 19.45 18.64 -1.54
C ARG A 346 20.14 17.34 -1.96
N LEU A 347 21.31 17.48 -2.56
CA LEU A 347 22.26 16.40 -2.83
C LEU A 347 23.60 16.75 -2.17
N LYS A 348 24.11 15.90 -1.27
CA LYS A 348 25.47 16.03 -0.72
C LYS A 348 26.29 14.80 -1.09
N ALA A 349 27.46 14.99 -1.66
CA ALA A 349 28.33 13.89 -2.10
C ALA A 349 29.67 13.92 -1.35
N ASP A 350 30.13 12.77 -0.84
CA ASP A 350 31.47 12.64 -0.24
C ASP A 350 32.54 12.14 -1.26
N LYS A 351 32.14 12.01 -2.53
CA LYS A 351 32.95 11.71 -3.73
C LYS A 351 32.50 12.63 -4.89
N PRO A 352 33.29 12.81 -5.97
CA PRO A 352 32.82 13.55 -7.13
C PRO A 352 31.57 12.90 -7.73
N PHE A 353 30.53 13.68 -8.00
CA PHE A 353 29.26 13.19 -8.56
C PHE A 353 28.71 14.15 -9.62
N GLN A 354 28.33 13.59 -10.78
CA GLN A 354 27.75 14.31 -11.91
C GLN A 354 26.36 13.77 -12.24
N GLY A 355 25.51 14.62 -12.80
CA GLY A 355 24.18 14.24 -13.30
C GLY A 355 23.28 15.43 -13.57
N ARG A 356 21.98 15.18 -13.63
CA ARG A 356 20.94 16.20 -13.78
C ARG A 356 19.70 15.81 -12.99
N LEU A 357 19.27 16.70 -12.11
CA LEU A 357 18.10 16.56 -11.24
C LEU A 357 16.95 17.38 -11.83
N THR A 358 15.78 16.76 -12.00
CA THR A 358 14.60 17.43 -12.52
C THR A 358 13.37 17.06 -11.69
N VAL A 359 12.67 18.06 -11.14
CA VAL A 359 11.51 17.87 -10.27
C VAL A 359 10.25 18.43 -10.94
N VAL A 360 9.22 17.60 -11.09
CA VAL A 360 7.92 18.00 -11.62
C VAL A 360 6.97 18.27 -10.46
N THR A 361 6.39 19.46 -10.41
CA THR A 361 5.41 19.88 -9.40
C THR A 361 4.09 20.28 -10.03
N VAL A 362 2.99 20.08 -9.31
CA VAL A 362 1.66 20.61 -9.65
C VAL A 362 1.15 21.52 -8.55
N ARG A 363 0.44 22.58 -8.92
CA ARG A 363 -0.35 23.42 -8.00
C ARG A 363 -1.53 22.61 -7.44
N LEU A 364 -1.68 22.64 -6.12
CA LEU A 364 -2.87 22.15 -5.45
C LEU A 364 -3.87 23.31 -5.32
N PRO A 365 -5.19 23.07 -5.48
CA PRO A 365 -6.21 24.12 -5.36
C PRO A 365 -6.37 24.58 -3.90
N ASP A 366 -6.16 23.69 -2.93
CA ASP A 366 -6.25 23.96 -1.50
C ASP A 366 -5.13 23.31 -0.68
N TRP A 367 -5.05 23.68 0.60
CA TRP A 367 -4.25 22.99 1.61
C TRP A 367 -5.01 23.00 2.94
N ASN A 368 -5.73 21.92 3.18
CA ASN A 368 -6.66 21.78 4.31
C ASN A 368 -6.06 20.97 5.48
N GLY A 369 -4.88 20.36 5.31
CA GLY A 369 -4.20 19.52 6.30
C GLY A 369 -4.56 18.02 6.29
N ASP A 370 -5.28 17.54 5.28
CA ASP A 370 -5.60 16.11 5.12
C ASP A 370 -4.51 15.28 4.41
N LEU A 371 -3.60 15.94 3.70
CA LEU A 371 -2.44 15.31 3.04
C LEU A 371 -1.26 15.18 4.02
N GLY A 372 -0.64 14.01 4.05
CA GLY A 372 0.61 13.76 4.77
C GLY A 372 1.84 14.04 3.90
N TYR A 373 2.89 14.57 4.49
CA TYR A 373 4.18 14.79 3.83
C TYR A 373 4.88 13.45 3.60
N LEU A 374 5.47 13.24 2.42
CA LEU A 374 6.28 12.05 2.17
C LEU A 374 7.57 12.12 3.00
N ARG A 375 7.81 11.09 3.81
CA ARG A 375 9.03 10.86 4.56
C ARG A 375 9.70 9.56 4.12
N ALA A 376 11.01 9.46 4.35
CA ALA A 376 11.73 8.22 4.16
C ALA A 376 12.92 8.07 5.12
N ASP A 377 12.93 6.96 5.85
CA ASP A 377 13.92 6.62 6.87
C ASP A 377 14.80 5.47 6.35
N TYR A 378 16.13 5.62 6.45
CA TYR A 378 17.10 4.60 6.03
C TYR A 378 17.74 3.89 7.23
N HIS A 379 17.76 2.56 7.20
CA HIS A 379 18.40 1.71 8.21
C HIS A 379 19.43 0.76 7.60
N ALA A 380 20.44 0.40 8.40
CA ALA A 380 21.49 -0.53 8.01
C ALA A 380 21.92 -1.40 9.20
N SER A 381 22.04 -2.71 8.95
CA SER A 381 22.53 -3.73 9.89
C SER A 381 23.60 -4.54 9.15
N LEU A 382 24.86 -4.20 9.38
CA LEU A 382 26.01 -4.62 8.57
C LEU A 382 27.10 -5.28 9.43
N PRO A 383 26.97 -6.57 9.78
CA PRO A 383 25.83 -7.46 9.54
C PRO A 383 24.70 -7.26 10.56
N THR A 384 23.60 -8.01 10.39
CA THR A 384 22.57 -8.23 11.41
C THR A 384 23.13 -8.96 12.63
N VAL A 385 22.43 -8.85 13.75
CA VAL A 385 22.83 -9.38 15.06
C VAL A 385 21.78 -10.38 15.52
N VAL A 386 22.18 -11.63 15.73
CA VAL A 386 21.27 -12.73 16.10
C VAL A 386 20.35 -12.35 17.26
N GLY A 387 19.04 -12.54 17.06
CA GLY A 387 17.98 -12.13 17.99
C GLY A 387 17.64 -10.62 17.98
N GLN A 388 18.05 -9.86 16.95
CA GLN A 388 17.69 -8.44 16.78
C GLN A 388 17.16 -8.16 15.37
N TYR A 389 15.85 -7.91 15.28
CA TYR A 389 15.17 -7.48 14.05
C TYR A 389 15.91 -6.34 13.33
N HIS A 390 15.94 -6.38 12.00
CA HIS A 390 16.30 -5.22 11.20
C HIS A 390 15.15 -4.21 11.22
N PRO A 391 15.34 -2.97 11.74
CA PRO A 391 14.30 -1.97 11.78
C PRO A 391 14.03 -1.41 10.37
N TRP A 392 12.76 -1.13 10.07
CA TRP A 392 12.33 -0.36 8.90
C TRP A 392 11.84 1.03 9.29
N LEU A 393 11.09 1.15 10.38
CA LEU A 393 10.60 2.43 10.89
C LEU A 393 10.31 2.34 12.40
N ASN A 394 10.65 3.38 13.15
CA ASN A 394 10.15 3.57 14.52
C ASN A 394 9.82 5.06 14.69
N ARG A 395 8.52 5.38 14.66
CA ARG A 395 8.02 6.75 14.48
C ARG A 395 6.83 7.03 15.40
N THR A 396 6.84 8.20 16.04
CA THR A 396 5.70 8.77 16.76
C THR A 396 5.06 9.88 15.93
N GLY A 397 3.73 9.97 15.96
CA GLY A 397 2.93 10.87 15.12
C GLY A 397 1.68 10.19 14.57
N ARG A 398 0.96 10.88 13.67
CA ARG A 398 -0.12 10.32 12.85
C ARG A 398 0.38 10.22 11.40
N GLY A 399 0.11 9.10 10.73
CA GLY A 399 0.60 8.86 9.39
C GLY A 399 0.08 7.55 8.81
N HIS A 400 0.69 7.10 7.71
CA HIS A 400 0.54 5.74 7.24
C HIS A 400 1.79 5.24 6.50
N TYR A 401 2.09 3.94 6.67
CA TYR A 401 3.17 3.27 5.95
C TYR A 401 2.80 3.12 4.47
N ALA A 402 3.74 3.47 3.58
CA ALA A 402 3.53 3.55 2.12
C ALA A 402 4.39 2.58 1.31
N GLY A 403 5.48 2.03 1.87
CA GLY A 403 6.24 0.95 1.25
C GLY A 403 7.63 0.74 1.82
N THR A 404 8.32 -0.29 1.34
CA THR A 404 9.70 -0.62 1.70
C THR A 404 10.52 -0.87 0.44
N TYR A 405 11.76 -0.38 0.42
CA TYR A 405 12.83 -0.95 -0.39
C TYR A 405 13.83 -1.65 0.55
N LEU A 406 14.04 -2.95 0.37
CA LEU A 406 14.92 -3.80 1.18
C LEU A 406 16.06 -4.34 0.29
N VAL A 407 17.28 -4.28 0.82
CA VAL A 407 18.51 -4.76 0.19
C VAL A 407 19.23 -5.69 1.15
N THR A 408 19.44 -6.93 0.75
CA THR A 408 20.09 -7.97 1.56
C THR A 408 21.26 -8.58 0.81
N ASP A 409 22.36 -8.88 1.49
CA ASP A 409 23.47 -9.63 0.90
C ASP A 409 24.34 -10.37 1.94
N GLY A 410 24.92 -11.50 1.55
CA GLY A 410 25.77 -12.27 2.47
C GLY A 410 26.16 -13.65 1.97
N ILE A 411 26.84 -14.42 2.82
CA ILE A 411 27.25 -15.80 2.55
C ILE A 411 26.55 -16.70 3.56
N HIS A 412 25.77 -17.68 3.09
CA HIS A 412 25.09 -18.64 3.97
C HIS A 412 25.56 -20.09 3.69
N PRO A 413 25.84 -20.94 4.72
CA PRO A 413 26.39 -22.28 4.51
C PRO A 413 25.60 -23.22 3.61
N SER A 414 24.28 -23.04 3.44
CA SER A 414 23.47 -23.84 2.51
C SER A 414 23.71 -23.51 1.03
N GLY A 415 24.20 -22.30 0.71
CA GLY A 415 24.21 -21.77 -0.67
C GLY A 415 22.85 -21.25 -1.14
N LEU A 416 21.88 -21.09 -0.23
CA LEU A 416 20.60 -20.41 -0.46
C LEU A 416 20.48 -19.21 0.50
N PRO A 417 19.81 -18.11 0.08
CA PRO A 417 19.59 -16.93 0.91
C PRO A 417 18.48 -17.15 1.95
N SER A 418 18.65 -18.10 2.87
CA SER A 418 17.63 -18.45 3.88
C SER A 418 17.39 -17.37 4.94
N TRP A 419 18.06 -16.23 4.85
CA TRP A 419 17.64 -15.02 5.55
C TRP A 419 16.27 -14.51 5.06
N LEU A 420 15.87 -14.88 3.83
CA LEU A 420 14.58 -14.55 3.25
C LEU A 420 13.39 -15.30 3.88
N GLU A 421 13.60 -16.28 4.77
CA GLU A 421 12.51 -16.81 5.61
C GLU A 421 12.01 -15.77 6.64
N GLY A 422 12.73 -14.65 6.84
CA GLY A 422 12.45 -13.72 7.93
C GLY A 422 11.15 -12.91 7.80
N ASP A 423 10.34 -12.93 8.86
CA ASP A 423 9.00 -12.31 8.91
C ASP A 423 8.98 -10.79 9.10
N GLU A 424 8.05 -10.10 8.42
CA GLU A 424 7.75 -8.70 8.70
C GLU A 424 6.78 -8.51 9.88
N PHE A 425 7.10 -7.59 10.77
CA PHE A 425 6.28 -7.23 11.94
C PHE A 425 5.97 -5.74 11.88
N ILE A 426 4.68 -5.38 11.91
CA ILE A 426 4.25 -3.99 12.01
C ILE A 426 3.25 -3.82 13.15
N THR A 427 3.70 -3.10 14.18
CA THR A 427 2.91 -2.70 15.35
C THR A 427 2.53 -1.24 15.20
N CYS A 428 1.24 -0.92 15.30
CA CYS A 428 0.74 0.46 15.25
C CYS A 428 -0.11 0.75 16.48
N ASP A 429 0.13 1.89 17.11
CA ASP A 429 -0.61 2.41 18.27
C ASP A 429 -0.64 1.45 19.50
N GLY A 430 0.31 0.51 19.57
CA GLY A 430 0.38 -0.54 20.58
C GLY A 430 -0.29 -1.88 20.20
N GLU A 431 -0.81 -2.01 18.98
CA GLU A 431 -1.40 -3.25 18.44
C GLU A 431 -0.50 -3.84 17.35
N LEU A 432 -0.16 -5.14 17.45
CA LEU A 432 0.45 -5.87 16.33
C LEU A 432 -0.59 -6.04 15.23
N ARG A 433 -0.40 -5.37 14.08
CA ARG A 433 -1.36 -5.37 12.97
C ARG A 433 -0.94 -6.25 11.79
N ILE A 434 0.37 -6.38 11.54
CA ILE A 434 0.95 -7.24 10.49
C ILE A 434 1.95 -8.20 11.11
N HIS A 435 1.89 -9.47 10.69
CA HIS A 435 2.84 -10.54 10.98
C HIS A 435 3.03 -11.34 9.69
N GLY A 436 4.27 -11.49 9.26
CA GLY A 436 4.68 -12.11 8.00
C GLY A 436 4.39 -13.60 7.84
N ILE A 437 4.98 -14.18 6.79
CA ILE A 437 5.22 -15.64 6.61
C ILE A 437 6.53 -15.94 5.84
N GLY A 438 7.45 -14.96 5.76
CA GLY A 438 8.63 -14.94 4.89
C GLY A 438 8.87 -13.59 4.20
N THR A 439 10.14 -13.23 4.03
CA THR A 439 10.56 -11.98 3.37
C THR A 439 10.11 -11.93 1.92
N GLU A 440 10.23 -13.01 1.13
CA GLU A 440 9.78 -12.95 -0.26
C GLU A 440 8.26 -12.89 -0.39
N ASP A 441 7.53 -13.49 0.56
CA ASP A 441 6.06 -13.46 0.63
C ASP A 441 5.54 -12.05 1.01
N CYS A 442 6.26 -11.31 1.89
CA CYS A 442 6.07 -9.87 2.08
C CYS A 442 6.15 -9.09 0.75
N PHE A 443 7.08 -9.46 -0.13
CA PHE A 443 7.24 -8.88 -1.48
C PHE A 443 6.42 -9.60 -2.57
N ASN A 444 5.32 -10.30 -2.20
CA ASN A 444 4.38 -11.00 -3.08
C ASN A 444 4.95 -12.15 -3.91
N CYS A 445 6.18 -12.58 -3.63
CA CYS A 445 6.85 -13.69 -4.30
C CYS A 445 6.56 -15.00 -3.54
N GLY A 446 7.46 -15.97 -3.60
CA GLY A 446 7.39 -17.20 -2.81
C GLY A 446 8.47 -18.21 -3.19
N TRP A 447 8.99 -18.96 -2.22
CA TRP A 447 9.97 -20.04 -2.40
C TRP A 447 11.27 -19.58 -3.09
N TYR A 448 12.08 -18.79 -2.38
CA TYR A 448 13.41 -18.39 -2.84
C TYR A 448 14.29 -19.59 -3.27
N GLY A 449 15.09 -19.38 -4.32
CA GLY A 449 16.03 -20.36 -4.86
C GLY A 449 15.41 -21.59 -5.56
N VAL A 450 14.08 -21.71 -5.64
CA VAL A 450 13.41 -22.80 -6.36
C VAL A 450 13.26 -22.43 -7.85
N PRO A 451 13.71 -23.26 -8.80
CA PRO A 451 13.64 -22.95 -10.23
C PRO A 451 12.25 -22.53 -10.71
N GLY A 452 12.18 -21.38 -11.38
CA GLY A 452 10.94 -20.78 -11.87
C GLY A 452 10.15 -19.96 -10.84
N ARG A 453 10.66 -19.80 -9.61
CA ARG A 453 10.02 -19.04 -8.51
C ARG A 453 10.81 -17.77 -8.19
N CYS A 454 11.09 -17.47 -6.92
CA CYS A 454 12.00 -16.39 -6.52
C CYS A 454 13.46 -16.87 -6.71
N ASP A 455 13.85 -17.13 -7.96
CA ASP A 455 15.17 -17.64 -8.36
C ASP A 455 15.99 -16.65 -9.22
N ARG A 456 15.39 -15.50 -9.56
CA ARG A 456 15.93 -14.46 -10.46
C ARG A 456 15.20 -13.13 -10.23
N PRO A 457 15.67 -12.01 -10.81
CA PRO A 457 14.93 -10.75 -10.78
C PRO A 457 13.54 -10.88 -11.42
N GLY A 458 12.58 -10.12 -10.91
CA GLY A 458 11.22 -10.04 -11.43
C GLY A 458 10.52 -8.77 -10.97
N ILE A 459 9.85 -8.11 -11.90
CA ILE A 459 9.39 -6.73 -11.80
C ILE A 459 7.87 -6.72 -11.99
N PHE A 460 7.15 -6.10 -11.07
CA PHE A 460 5.70 -5.88 -11.16
C PHE A 460 5.39 -4.42 -10.78
N PRO A 461 4.19 -3.89 -11.09
CA PRO A 461 3.90 -2.46 -10.89
C PRO A 461 4.08 -2.00 -9.44
N ALA A 462 3.51 -2.74 -8.48
CA ALA A 462 3.52 -2.37 -7.06
C ALA A 462 4.54 -3.14 -6.20
N HIS A 463 5.27 -4.11 -6.75
CA HIS A 463 6.27 -4.91 -6.01
C HIS A 463 7.27 -5.61 -6.93
N GLY A 464 8.33 -6.19 -6.37
CA GLY A 464 9.20 -7.12 -7.08
C GLY A 464 10.60 -7.21 -6.51
N PHE A 465 11.39 -8.16 -7.01
CA PHE A 465 12.83 -8.27 -6.76
C PHE A 465 13.57 -7.70 -7.97
N ASN A 466 14.03 -6.45 -7.90
CA ASN A 466 14.82 -5.85 -8.98
C ASN A 466 16.27 -6.35 -9.00
N VAL A 467 16.74 -6.96 -7.91
CA VAL A 467 17.97 -7.77 -7.88
C VAL A 467 17.69 -9.10 -7.19
N TYR A 468 18.14 -10.20 -7.79
CA TYR A 468 18.29 -11.49 -7.12
C TYR A 468 19.45 -12.22 -7.79
N GLU A 469 20.47 -12.58 -7.02
CA GLU A 469 21.64 -13.35 -7.48
C GLU A 469 22.06 -14.33 -6.37
N SER A 470 22.25 -15.61 -6.70
CA SER A 470 22.83 -16.63 -5.82
C SER A 470 23.99 -17.31 -6.54
N ARG A 471 25.16 -17.37 -5.91
CA ARG A 471 26.43 -17.78 -6.53
C ARG A 471 26.96 -19.11 -6.00
N LYS A 472 27.85 -19.71 -6.79
CA LYS A 472 28.55 -20.98 -6.46
C LYS A 472 29.51 -20.88 -5.26
N ASP A 473 29.95 -19.68 -4.91
CA ASP A 473 30.73 -19.39 -3.69
C ASP A 473 29.85 -19.21 -2.44
N LYS A 474 28.53 -19.42 -2.58
CA LYS A 474 27.46 -19.22 -1.57
C LYS A 474 27.18 -17.77 -1.21
N TYR A 475 27.79 -16.79 -1.87
CA TYR A 475 27.34 -15.41 -1.76
C TYR A 475 26.01 -15.24 -2.51
N SER A 476 25.02 -14.65 -1.84
CA SER A 476 23.76 -14.26 -2.48
C SER A 476 23.46 -12.81 -2.14
N LYS A 477 22.73 -12.13 -3.03
CA LYS A 477 22.25 -10.77 -2.83
C LYS A 477 20.83 -10.63 -3.41
N ALA A 478 19.99 -9.85 -2.76
CA ALA A 478 18.66 -9.52 -3.24
C ALA A 478 18.32 -8.06 -2.94
N ALA A 479 17.59 -7.42 -3.85
CA ALA A 479 16.95 -6.14 -3.62
C ALA A 479 15.49 -6.25 -4.06
N ALA A 480 14.58 -5.83 -3.18
CA ALA A 480 13.14 -5.95 -3.38
C ALA A 480 12.41 -4.69 -2.91
N TYR A 481 11.33 -4.34 -3.61
CA TYR A 481 10.44 -3.24 -3.27
C TYR A 481 8.99 -3.70 -3.17
N ARG A 482 8.19 -3.05 -2.32
CA ARG A 482 6.72 -3.12 -2.32
C ARG A 482 6.15 -1.76 -1.92
N TRP A 483 5.10 -1.36 -2.65
CA TRP A 483 4.36 -0.13 -2.46
C TRP A 483 2.96 -0.46 -1.94
N ASN A 484 2.62 0.07 -0.76
CA ASN A 484 1.34 -0.13 -0.09
C ASN A 484 0.26 0.83 -0.61
N LEU A 485 0.14 0.97 -1.95
CA LEU A 485 -0.88 1.82 -2.58
C LEU A 485 -2.30 1.29 -2.35
N ALA A 486 -2.47 -0.03 -2.47
CA ALA A 486 -3.76 -0.68 -2.24
C ALA A 486 -4.05 -0.91 -0.74
N ASP A 487 -3.01 -1.18 0.05
CA ASP A 487 -3.07 -1.58 1.46
C ASP A 487 -2.23 -0.69 2.41
N PRO A 488 -2.36 0.65 2.37
CA PRO A 488 -1.60 1.56 3.25
C PRO A 488 -1.91 1.28 4.71
N ILE A 489 -0.90 1.40 5.59
CA ILE A 489 -1.02 0.98 7.01
C ILE A 489 -1.05 2.22 7.92
N PRO A 490 -2.24 2.73 8.31
CA PRO A 490 -2.35 3.92 9.15
C PRO A 490 -1.95 3.67 10.60
N TYR A 491 -1.51 4.75 11.23
CA TYR A 491 -1.23 4.88 12.66
C TYR A 491 -1.60 6.29 13.14
N GLU A 492 -2.06 6.43 14.39
CA GLU A 492 -2.51 7.72 14.96
C GLU A 492 -1.52 8.31 15.97
N LYS A 493 -0.69 7.45 16.58
CA LYS A 493 0.20 7.78 17.70
C LYS A 493 1.62 7.27 17.48
N ASN A 494 1.77 6.04 16.97
CA ASN A 494 3.07 5.43 16.70
C ASN A 494 3.00 4.23 15.75
N ILE A 495 4.12 3.97 15.09
CA ILE A 495 4.39 2.75 14.32
C ILE A 495 5.80 2.23 14.64
N GLU A 496 5.91 0.92 14.82
CA GLU A 496 7.17 0.17 14.78
C GLU A 496 7.03 -0.88 13.66
N ALA A 497 7.84 -0.75 12.61
CA ALA A 497 7.96 -1.68 11.50
C ALA A 497 9.38 -2.26 11.46
N LYS A 498 9.49 -3.58 11.33
CA LYS A 498 10.76 -4.31 11.37
C LYS A 498 10.63 -5.67 10.68
N ILE A 499 11.75 -6.31 10.33
CA ILE A 499 11.78 -7.64 9.71
C ILE A 499 12.84 -8.52 10.37
N GLU A 500 12.62 -9.84 10.38
CA GLU A 500 13.66 -10.79 10.77
C GLU A 500 14.74 -10.99 9.70
N HIS A 501 15.81 -11.68 10.06
CA HIS A 501 16.89 -12.06 9.16
C HIS A 501 17.14 -13.57 9.25
N GLY A 502 16.27 -14.34 8.59
CA GLY A 502 16.17 -15.80 8.73
C GLY A 502 15.26 -16.22 9.88
N PRO A 503 14.99 -17.53 9.99
CA PRO A 503 13.96 -18.11 10.86
C PRO A 503 14.24 -17.84 12.35
N GLY A 504 13.54 -16.87 12.95
CA GLY A 504 13.76 -16.46 14.33
C GLY A 504 14.98 -15.55 14.53
N ASN A 505 15.31 -14.70 13.54
CA ASN A 505 16.47 -13.79 13.56
C ASN A 505 17.84 -14.51 13.75
N ASP A 506 18.11 -15.60 13.03
CA ASP A 506 19.31 -16.44 13.25
C ASP A 506 20.43 -16.31 12.21
N VAL A 507 20.20 -15.73 11.02
CA VAL A 507 21.19 -15.64 9.92
C VAL A 507 21.92 -14.28 9.91
N PRO A 508 23.20 -14.17 10.31
CA PRO A 508 23.94 -12.91 10.34
C PRO A 508 24.45 -12.49 8.95
N VAL A 509 23.76 -11.56 8.30
CA VAL A 509 24.07 -11.05 6.94
C VAL A 509 23.82 -9.55 6.83
N ASN A 510 24.19 -8.92 5.72
CA ASN A 510 23.99 -7.48 5.52
C ASN A 510 22.52 -7.19 5.18
N TYR A 511 21.83 -6.39 6.00
CA TYR A 511 20.50 -5.84 5.70
C TYR A 511 20.57 -4.31 5.64
N ARG A 512 19.92 -3.72 4.63
CA ARG A 512 19.75 -2.28 4.45
C ARG A 512 18.34 -2.01 3.93
N SER A 513 17.67 -0.99 4.43
CA SER A 513 16.31 -0.66 3.98
C SER A 513 16.08 0.84 3.92
N THR A 514 15.11 1.22 3.10
CA THR A 514 14.41 2.50 3.20
C THR A 514 12.91 2.23 3.34
N ALA A 515 12.32 2.67 4.45
CA ALA A 515 10.88 2.74 4.60
C ALA A 515 10.38 4.07 4.04
N PHE A 516 9.27 4.03 3.31
CA PHE A 516 8.56 5.20 2.80
C PHE A 516 7.20 5.29 3.50
N TYR A 517 6.84 6.47 3.98
CA TYR A 517 5.60 6.69 4.73
C TYR A 517 5.13 8.15 4.60
N TYR A 518 3.84 8.38 4.84
CA TYR A 518 3.28 9.73 4.90
C TYR A 518 3.00 10.09 6.35
N ASP A 519 3.38 11.30 6.76
CA ASP A 519 3.24 11.79 8.13
C ASP A 519 2.47 13.11 8.16
N ALA A 520 1.70 13.36 9.23
CA ALA A 520 0.98 14.61 9.42
C ALA A 520 1.91 15.82 9.73
N ALA A 521 3.17 15.57 10.06
CA ALA A 521 4.19 16.59 10.30
C ALA A 521 5.30 16.57 9.23
N PRO A 522 5.80 17.74 8.79
CA PRO A 522 6.91 17.87 7.84
C PRO A 522 8.28 17.46 8.44
#